data_AF-A0A812S6F7-F1
#
_entry.id   AF-A0A812S6F7-F1
#
_cell.length_a   1.000
_cell.length_b   1.000
_cell.length_c   1.000
_cell.angle_alpha   90.00
_cell.angle_beta   90.00
_cell.angle_gamma   90.00
#
_symmetry.space_group_name_H-M   'P 1'
#
loop_
_entity.id
_entity.type
_entity.pdbx_description
1 polymer ?
#
loop_
_entity_poly.entity_id
_entity_poly.type
_entity_poly.pdbx_seq_one_letter_code
_entity_poly.pdbx_strand_id
1 'polypeptide(L)'
;MTPLFPHARSRYFFVSDTGNHRILFLDATDHSSLKYVESFGVMGEARSDRTGFHFPAGIAVMAPTVESFFGPTIAAVFVADRHNNRIVKLRLAYRTDPSHPAYKGEMPSLLWGGQYFRDVTGMNYNESLLDPVGVSIYRHFIFVCEAEGNAITILTTNYVAHEELIYVTELYPPPTIQLTGSFSTTEQGYLWFAYVRRPSTHGLGSIYLPEPIVESPPASWIEEFRTQCTNATIYNTFIMANSTLYDEHVLYVLNAARINWRFPYRPGFLSKDSFNLTVMFDLVLWNETVLEGQMEYCLPPPPATTPPMLSANEDGWNTPGGGSILLTGGSAPQAIGWTVVTILIGLMLLENV
;
A
#
# COMPACT_ATOMS: atom_id res chain seq x y z
N MET A 1 -12.08 2.26 -11.17
CA MET A 1 -11.63 1.49 -12.35
C MET A 1 -10.15 1.78 -12.52
N THR A 2 -9.26 0.80 -12.37
CA THR A 2 -7.82 1.03 -12.58
C THR A 2 -7.51 0.87 -14.08
N PRO A 3 -7.00 1.91 -14.77
CA PRO A 3 -6.66 1.85 -16.20
C PRO A 3 -5.47 0.92 -16.51
N LEU A 4 -4.81 0.38 -15.48
CA LEU A 4 -3.59 -0.44 -15.58
C LEU A 4 -3.77 -1.80 -16.28
N PHE A 5 -5.02 -2.24 -16.51
CA PHE A 5 -5.30 -3.52 -17.18
C PHE A 5 -6.39 -3.35 -18.25
N PRO A 6 -6.05 -2.92 -19.48
CA PRO A 6 -7.01 -2.75 -20.57
C PRO A 6 -7.74 -4.05 -21.00
N HIS A 7 -7.41 -5.20 -20.39
CA HIS A 7 -8.04 -6.49 -20.64
C HIS A 7 -8.36 -7.27 -19.36
N ALA A 8 -8.47 -6.61 -18.19
CA ALA A 8 -9.00 -7.27 -17.00
C ALA A 8 -10.42 -7.76 -17.27
N ARG A 9 -10.61 -9.09 -17.36
CA ARG A 9 -11.91 -9.71 -17.61
C ARG A 9 -12.86 -9.59 -16.42
N SER A 10 -12.32 -9.29 -15.24
CA SER A 10 -13.08 -9.15 -14.00
C SER A 10 -12.88 -7.75 -13.43
N ARG A 11 -13.93 -7.19 -12.86
CA ARG A 11 -13.88 -5.92 -12.15
C ARG A 11 -14.47 -6.10 -10.77
N TYR A 12 -13.79 -5.55 -9.78
CA TYR A 12 -14.16 -5.70 -8.39
C TYR A 12 -14.42 -4.35 -7.75
N PHE A 13 -15.36 -4.35 -6.83
CA PHE A 13 -15.76 -3.18 -6.06
C PHE A 13 -15.75 -3.53 -4.57
N PHE A 14 -15.19 -2.63 -3.77
CA PHE A 14 -15.04 -2.82 -2.34
C PHE A 14 -15.77 -1.71 -1.60
N VAL A 15 -16.46 -2.08 -0.52
CA VAL A 15 -17.23 -1.13 0.30
C VAL A 15 -16.88 -1.33 1.76
N SER A 16 -16.47 -0.25 2.42
CA SER A 16 -16.41 -0.20 3.87
C SER A 16 -17.82 -0.06 4.44
N ASP A 17 -18.36 -1.17 4.95
CA ASP A 17 -19.67 -1.21 5.59
C ASP A 17 -19.48 -0.90 7.09
N THR A 18 -19.17 0.37 7.36
CA THR A 18 -18.67 0.85 8.66
C THR A 18 -19.54 0.43 9.84
N GLY A 19 -20.86 0.58 9.70
CA GLY A 19 -21.82 0.23 10.76
C GLY A 19 -21.99 -1.26 11.00
N ASN A 20 -21.54 -2.11 10.07
CA ASN A 20 -21.59 -3.56 10.18
C ASN A 20 -20.21 -4.20 10.35
N HIS A 21 -19.17 -3.40 10.61
CA HIS A 21 -17.82 -3.87 10.98
C HIS A 21 -17.13 -4.77 9.93
N ARG A 22 -17.41 -4.55 8.64
CA ARG A 22 -16.91 -5.40 7.56
C ARG A 22 -16.56 -4.63 6.29
N ILE A 23 -15.78 -5.28 5.43
CA ILE A 23 -15.59 -4.89 4.04
C ILE A 23 -16.39 -5.82 3.15
N LEU A 24 -17.25 -5.26 2.30
CA LEU A 24 -17.94 -6.01 1.25
C LEU A 24 -17.05 -6.10 0.01
N PHE A 25 -17.03 -7.28 -0.60
CA PHE A 25 -16.36 -7.57 -1.85
C PHE A 25 -17.40 -7.96 -2.90
N LEU A 26 -17.53 -7.12 -3.94
CA LEU A 26 -18.55 -7.23 -4.97
C LEU A 26 -17.90 -7.42 -6.35
N ASP A 27 -18.52 -8.25 -7.18
CA ASP A 27 -18.21 -8.40 -8.59
C ASP A 27 -19.00 -7.35 -9.38
N ALA A 28 -18.26 -6.50 -10.09
CA ALA A 28 -18.73 -5.42 -10.94
C ALA A 28 -18.34 -5.66 -12.42
N THR A 29 -18.08 -6.91 -12.79
CA THR A 29 -17.72 -7.31 -14.17
C THR A 29 -18.86 -7.03 -15.14
N ASP A 30 -20.11 -7.18 -14.69
CA ASP A 30 -21.28 -6.68 -15.41
C ASP A 30 -21.50 -5.19 -15.05
N HIS A 31 -21.64 -4.33 -16.04
CA HIS A 31 -21.87 -2.89 -15.81
C HIS A 31 -23.26 -2.59 -15.23
N SER A 32 -24.21 -3.51 -15.38
CA SER A 32 -25.60 -3.32 -14.98
C SER A 32 -25.92 -3.88 -13.59
N SER A 33 -25.00 -4.65 -12.98
CA SER A 33 -25.25 -5.30 -11.71
C SER A 33 -23.99 -5.37 -10.84
N LEU A 34 -24.17 -5.20 -9.53
CA LEU A 34 -23.16 -5.52 -8.53
C LEU A 34 -23.57 -6.83 -7.86
N LYS A 35 -22.75 -7.87 -8.00
CA LYS A 35 -23.01 -9.18 -7.40
C LYS A 35 -22.17 -9.31 -6.14
N TYR A 36 -22.81 -9.70 -5.03
CA TYR A 36 -22.08 -10.03 -3.81
C TYR A 36 -21.19 -11.25 -4.04
N VAL A 37 -19.92 -11.16 -3.63
CA VAL A 37 -18.97 -12.27 -3.67
C VAL A 37 -18.72 -12.77 -2.25
N GLU A 38 -18.17 -11.91 -1.39
CA GLU A 38 -17.83 -12.23 0.00
C GLU A 38 -17.79 -10.95 0.85
N SER A 39 -17.59 -11.08 2.15
CA SER A 39 -17.21 -10.00 3.05
C SER A 39 -16.11 -10.43 4.00
N PHE A 40 -15.20 -9.52 4.33
CA PHE A 40 -14.22 -9.72 5.39
C PHE A 40 -14.66 -8.97 6.65
N GLY A 41 -14.66 -9.65 7.80
CA GLY A 41 -15.24 -9.15 9.05
C GLY A 41 -16.55 -9.84 9.41
N VAL A 42 -16.94 -9.74 10.68
CA VAL A 42 -18.15 -10.36 11.22
C VAL A 42 -19.27 -9.31 11.27
N MET A 43 -20.38 -9.59 10.59
CA MET A 43 -21.50 -8.65 10.49
C MET A 43 -22.04 -8.29 11.87
N GLY A 44 -22.01 -6.99 12.20
CA GLY A 44 -22.55 -6.46 13.45
C GLY A 44 -21.71 -6.76 14.69
N GLU A 45 -20.51 -7.33 14.53
CA GLU A 45 -19.60 -7.60 15.64
C GLU A 45 -18.26 -6.89 15.43
N ALA A 46 -17.99 -5.89 16.27
CA ALA A 46 -16.70 -5.21 16.32
C ALA A 46 -15.58 -6.18 16.75
N ARG A 47 -14.47 -6.17 16.01
CA ARG A 47 -13.29 -7.01 16.28
C ARG A 47 -12.03 -6.16 16.22
N SER A 48 -11.05 -6.48 17.06
CA SER A 48 -9.69 -5.92 17.05
C SER A 48 -8.62 -6.93 16.64
N ASP A 49 -8.99 -8.19 16.46
CA ASP A 49 -8.11 -9.27 16.03
C ASP A 49 -7.96 -9.31 14.49
N ARG A 50 -7.41 -10.41 13.97
CA ARG A 50 -7.17 -10.66 12.55
C ARG A 50 -8.43 -11.10 11.77
N THR A 51 -9.60 -11.11 12.41
CA THR A 51 -10.85 -11.66 11.82
C THR A 51 -11.88 -10.59 11.46
N GLY A 52 -11.65 -9.32 11.81
CA GLY A 52 -12.57 -8.25 11.47
C GLY A 52 -12.09 -6.85 11.82
N PHE A 53 -13.06 -5.94 11.92
CA PHE A 53 -12.83 -4.51 12.14
C PHE A 53 -13.68 -4.00 13.29
N HIS A 54 -13.32 -2.84 13.84
CA HIS A 54 -14.19 -2.12 14.76
C HIS A 54 -14.89 -0.96 14.05
N PHE A 55 -14.21 -0.23 13.17
CA PHE A 55 -14.86 0.86 12.44
C PHE A 55 -14.14 1.10 11.11
N PRO A 56 -14.37 0.24 10.10
CA PRO A 56 -13.68 0.37 8.82
C PRO A 56 -14.17 1.63 8.11
N ALA A 57 -13.25 2.51 7.73
CA ALA A 57 -13.51 3.79 7.10
C ALA A 57 -12.85 3.86 5.71
N GLY A 58 -11.82 4.69 5.53
CA GLY A 58 -11.09 4.82 4.28
C GLY A 58 -10.59 3.49 3.73
N ILE A 59 -10.71 3.32 2.41
CA ILE A 59 -10.29 2.13 1.69
C ILE A 59 -9.50 2.52 0.43
N ALA A 60 -8.40 1.82 0.17
CA ALA A 60 -7.63 1.96 -1.05
C ALA A 60 -7.16 0.59 -1.56
N VAL A 61 -6.96 0.48 -2.87
CA VAL A 61 -6.60 -0.80 -3.51
C VAL A 61 -5.35 -0.61 -4.36
N MET A 62 -4.33 -1.43 -4.10
CA MET A 62 -3.14 -1.56 -4.93
C MET A 62 -3.28 -2.79 -5.81
N ALA A 63 -3.40 -2.58 -7.12
CA ALA A 63 -3.53 -3.62 -8.12
C ALA A 63 -2.64 -3.30 -9.35
N PRO A 64 -1.78 -4.22 -9.81
CA PRO A 64 -1.49 -5.51 -9.18
C PRO A 64 -0.83 -5.28 -7.81
N THR A 65 -1.00 -6.21 -6.88
CA THR A 65 -0.12 -6.21 -5.71
C THR A 65 1.28 -6.60 -6.15
N VAL A 66 2.29 -5.90 -5.64
CA VAL A 66 3.70 -6.24 -5.88
C VAL A 66 4.02 -7.62 -5.29
N GLU A 67 3.25 -8.04 -4.28
CA GLU A 67 3.38 -9.31 -3.57
C GLU A 67 2.84 -10.52 -4.33
N SER A 68 2.36 -10.33 -5.56
CA SER A 68 1.86 -11.45 -6.35
C SER A 68 1.77 -11.09 -7.81
N PHE A 69 2.80 -11.50 -8.54
CA PHE A 69 2.64 -11.63 -9.97
C PHE A 69 2.09 -13.02 -10.37
N PHE A 70 2.36 -14.10 -9.63
CA PHE A 70 1.64 -15.39 -9.81
C PHE A 70 1.48 -16.21 -8.50
N GLY A 71 1.46 -15.54 -7.34
CA GLY A 71 0.70 -16.08 -6.21
C GLY A 71 -0.80 -15.98 -6.51
N PRO A 72 -1.69 -16.55 -5.68
CA PRO A 72 -3.12 -16.35 -5.88
C PRO A 72 -3.56 -14.89 -5.68
N THR A 73 -2.70 -14.02 -5.12
CA THR A 73 -3.07 -12.64 -4.77
C THR A 73 -3.16 -11.75 -6.01
N ILE A 74 -4.25 -11.02 -6.13
CA ILE A 74 -4.61 -10.17 -7.25
C ILE A 74 -4.33 -8.71 -6.87
N ALA A 75 -4.65 -8.34 -5.63
CA ALA A 75 -4.55 -6.97 -5.13
C ALA A 75 -4.34 -6.96 -3.61
N ALA A 76 -3.76 -5.87 -3.12
CA ALA A 76 -3.75 -5.52 -1.71
C ALA A 76 -4.81 -4.45 -1.45
N VAL A 77 -5.66 -4.66 -0.46
CA VAL A 77 -6.72 -3.74 -0.06
C VAL A 77 -6.37 -3.19 1.32
N PHE A 78 -6.17 -1.89 1.41
CA PHE A 78 -5.81 -1.20 2.65
C PHE A 78 -7.03 -0.51 3.23
N VAL A 79 -7.27 -0.72 4.52
CA VAL A 79 -8.46 -0.27 5.22
C VAL A 79 -8.03 0.45 6.50
N ALA A 80 -8.50 1.68 6.67
CA ALA A 80 -8.39 2.39 7.93
C ALA A 80 -9.43 1.86 8.92
N ASP A 81 -8.97 1.24 10.02
CA ASP A 81 -9.83 0.70 11.07
C ASP A 81 -9.83 1.67 12.26
N ARG A 82 -10.70 2.66 12.14
CA ARG A 82 -10.69 3.91 12.90
C ARG A 82 -10.60 3.69 14.41
N HIS A 83 -11.50 2.88 14.98
CA HIS A 83 -11.55 2.65 16.43
C HIS A 83 -10.58 1.58 16.94
N ASN A 84 -9.82 0.94 16.05
CA ASN A 84 -8.68 0.11 16.41
C ASN A 84 -7.35 0.82 16.17
N ASN A 85 -7.35 2.09 15.72
CA ASN A 85 -6.17 2.91 15.52
C ASN A 85 -5.10 2.22 14.65
N ARG A 86 -5.53 1.54 13.57
CA ARG A 86 -4.65 0.74 12.71
C ARG A 86 -5.00 0.87 11.23
N ILE A 87 -4.02 0.57 10.37
CA ILE A 87 -4.29 0.18 8.98
C ILE A 87 -4.28 -1.34 8.90
N VAL A 88 -5.33 -1.90 8.33
CA VAL A 88 -5.40 -3.31 7.97
C VAL A 88 -5.10 -3.46 6.49
N LYS A 89 -4.24 -4.43 6.16
CA LYS A 89 -4.00 -4.88 4.80
C LYS A 89 -4.72 -6.21 4.60
N LEU A 90 -5.59 -6.27 3.61
CA LEU A 90 -6.21 -7.49 3.12
C LEU A 90 -5.56 -7.91 1.81
N ARG A 91 -5.47 -9.22 1.59
CA ARG A 91 -5.03 -9.85 0.35
C ARG A 91 -6.27 -10.32 -0.41
N LEU A 92 -6.52 -9.78 -1.59
CA LEU A 92 -7.48 -10.38 -2.51
C LEU A 92 -6.78 -11.54 -3.20
N ALA A 93 -7.11 -12.79 -2.92
CA ALA A 93 -6.43 -13.95 -3.50
C ALA A 93 -7.37 -15.11 -3.82
N TYR A 94 -7.04 -15.91 -4.83
CA TYR A 94 -7.69 -17.22 -5.03
C TYR A 94 -7.41 -18.15 -3.84
N ARG A 95 -8.47 -18.73 -3.27
CA ARG A 95 -8.32 -19.67 -2.15
C ARG A 95 -7.68 -20.96 -2.68
N THR A 96 -6.48 -21.28 -2.20
CA THR A 96 -5.74 -22.49 -2.60
C THR A 96 -6.02 -23.71 -1.70
N ASP A 97 -6.72 -23.53 -0.58
CA ASP A 97 -7.05 -24.60 0.37
C ASP A 97 -8.10 -25.58 -0.20
N PRO A 98 -7.71 -26.84 -0.52
CA PRO A 98 -8.61 -27.84 -1.08
C PRO A 98 -9.72 -28.29 -0.13
N SER A 99 -9.55 -28.07 1.17
CA SER A 99 -10.50 -28.52 2.21
C SER A 99 -11.67 -27.56 2.41
N HIS A 100 -11.60 -26.35 1.87
CA HIS A 100 -12.66 -25.36 2.01
C HIS A 100 -13.85 -25.73 1.11
N PRO A 101 -15.10 -25.77 1.60
CA PRO A 101 -16.27 -26.18 0.80
C PRO A 101 -16.57 -25.27 -0.41
N ALA A 102 -15.98 -24.07 -0.44
CA ALA A 102 -16.02 -23.14 -1.57
C ALA A 102 -14.87 -23.35 -2.58
N TYR A 103 -14.08 -24.42 -2.45
CA TYR A 103 -12.99 -24.78 -3.37
C TYR A 103 -13.56 -25.28 -4.70
N LYS A 104 -14.07 -24.35 -5.50
CA LYS A 104 -14.28 -24.52 -6.94
C LYS A 104 -13.22 -23.76 -7.74
N GLY A 105 -12.07 -23.43 -7.15
CA GLY A 105 -10.89 -22.87 -7.83
C GLY A 105 -11.07 -21.54 -8.59
N GLU A 106 -12.27 -20.94 -8.58
CA GLU A 106 -12.62 -19.88 -9.54
C GLU A 106 -12.89 -18.52 -8.91
N MET A 107 -13.16 -18.44 -7.60
CA MET A 107 -13.51 -17.17 -6.95
C MET A 107 -12.39 -16.67 -6.04
N PRO A 108 -11.92 -15.42 -6.22
CA PRO A 108 -11.02 -14.80 -5.27
C PRO A 108 -11.75 -14.51 -3.95
N SER A 109 -10.97 -14.40 -2.88
CA SER A 109 -11.43 -14.19 -1.51
C SER A 109 -10.59 -13.10 -0.86
N LEU A 110 -11.17 -12.36 0.08
CA LEU A 110 -10.44 -11.41 0.91
C LEU A 110 -9.86 -12.15 2.12
N LEU A 111 -8.55 -12.13 2.24
CA LEU A 111 -7.81 -12.78 3.32
C LEU A 111 -7.08 -11.71 4.15
N TRP A 112 -6.86 -11.98 5.43
CA TRP A 112 -5.97 -11.15 6.23
C TRP A 112 -4.57 -11.12 5.59
N GLY A 113 -4.00 -9.93 5.47
CA GLY A 113 -2.73 -9.68 4.80
C GLY A 113 -1.71 -8.94 5.65
N GLY A 114 -2.05 -8.58 6.88
CA GLY A 114 -1.18 -7.80 7.76
C GLY A 114 -1.85 -6.56 8.31
N GLN A 115 -1.12 -5.85 9.14
CA GLN A 115 -1.54 -4.56 9.65
C GLN A 115 -0.35 -3.67 9.94
N TYR A 116 -0.58 -2.36 9.87
CA TYR A 116 0.24 -1.41 10.60
C TYR A 116 -0.42 -1.17 11.96
N PHE A 117 0.27 -1.58 13.00
CA PHE A 117 -0.02 -1.23 14.37
C PHE A 117 1.34 -1.07 15.05
N ARG A 118 1.65 0.11 15.59
CA ARG A 118 2.91 0.30 16.32
C ARG A 118 2.72 -0.36 17.69
N ASP A 119 3.43 -1.45 17.93
CA ASP A 119 3.19 -2.33 19.08
C ASP A 119 3.37 -1.59 20.42
N VAL A 120 2.32 -1.61 21.25
CA VAL A 120 2.17 -0.78 22.47
C VAL A 120 2.67 -1.53 23.71
N THR A 121 3.51 -2.55 23.56
CA THR A 121 4.02 -3.33 24.70
C THR A 121 5.05 -2.59 25.57
N GLY A 122 5.26 -1.27 25.38
CA GLY A 122 6.11 -0.46 26.25
C GLY A 122 5.89 1.05 26.20
N MET A 123 4.77 1.54 26.75
CA MET A 123 4.64 2.88 27.37
C MET A 123 4.95 4.15 26.54
N ASN A 124 4.47 4.28 25.29
CA ASN A 124 4.27 5.61 24.70
C ASN A 124 3.01 5.63 23.81
N TYR A 125 2.01 6.43 24.21
CA TYR A 125 0.77 6.66 23.45
C TYR A 125 0.98 7.44 22.14
N ASN A 126 2.21 7.88 21.85
CA ASN A 126 2.54 8.76 20.73
C ASN A 126 2.80 8.01 19.40
N GLU A 127 2.40 6.75 19.31
CA GLU A 127 2.98 5.81 18.35
C GLU A 127 1.95 5.03 17.51
N SER A 128 0.67 5.04 17.90
CA SER A 128 -0.43 4.47 17.11
C SER A 128 -1.05 5.51 16.17
N LEU A 129 -1.80 5.07 15.16
CA LEU A 129 -2.55 6.00 14.30
C LEU A 129 -3.68 6.66 15.11
N LEU A 130 -3.80 7.97 15.02
CA LEU A 130 -4.77 8.77 15.76
C LEU A 130 -5.99 9.06 14.89
N ASP A 131 -7.02 8.24 15.05
CA ASP A 131 -8.27 8.34 14.30
C ASP A 131 -8.05 8.25 12.76
N PRO A 132 -7.54 7.12 12.23
CA PRO A 132 -7.32 6.96 10.80
C PRO A 132 -8.66 6.89 10.06
N VAL A 133 -8.87 7.83 9.13
CA VAL A 133 -10.15 8.06 8.46
C VAL A 133 -10.10 7.86 6.95
N GLY A 134 -8.94 8.05 6.34
CA GLY A 134 -8.75 7.96 4.90
C GLY A 134 -7.52 7.16 4.53
N VAL A 135 -7.54 6.54 3.35
CA VAL A 135 -6.37 5.87 2.76
C VAL A 135 -6.30 6.23 1.28
N SER A 136 -5.11 6.54 0.78
CA SER A 136 -4.83 6.69 -0.66
C SER A 136 -3.49 6.06 -1.00
N ILE A 137 -3.30 5.72 -2.27
CA ILE A 137 -2.09 5.04 -2.73
C ILE A 137 -1.45 5.87 -3.82
N TYR A 138 -0.14 6.09 -3.68
CA TYR A 138 0.68 6.69 -4.72
C TYR A 138 1.91 5.82 -4.92
N ARG A 139 2.03 5.25 -6.12
CA ARG A 139 3.04 4.23 -6.43
C ARG A 139 2.95 3.07 -5.41
N HIS A 140 3.97 2.91 -4.57
CA HIS A 140 4.02 1.89 -3.53
C HIS A 140 3.81 2.43 -2.12
N PHE A 141 3.61 3.75 -1.99
CA PHE A 141 3.34 4.38 -0.72
C PHE A 141 1.84 4.36 -0.40
N ILE A 142 1.56 4.06 0.86
CA ILE A 142 0.22 4.06 1.44
C ILE A 142 0.12 5.29 2.31
N PHE A 143 -0.70 6.24 1.89
CA PHE A 143 -0.99 7.44 2.66
C PHE A 143 -2.18 7.16 3.54
N VAL A 144 -2.13 7.63 4.79
CA VAL A 144 -3.16 7.46 5.80
C VAL A 144 -3.45 8.82 6.40
N CYS A 145 -4.69 9.28 6.30
CA CYS A 145 -5.09 10.54 6.95
C CYS A 145 -5.59 10.24 8.36
N GLU A 146 -5.02 10.92 9.33
CA GLU A 146 -5.34 10.85 10.75
C GLU A 146 -6.12 12.09 11.16
N ALA A 147 -7.41 11.92 11.47
CA ALA A 147 -8.28 13.05 11.80
C ALA A 147 -7.94 13.65 13.16
N GLU A 148 -7.58 12.84 14.16
CA GLU A 148 -7.24 13.32 15.51
C GLU A 148 -5.77 13.74 15.58
N GLY A 149 -4.88 12.96 14.95
CA GLY A 149 -3.45 13.30 14.85
C GLY A 149 -3.16 14.52 13.98
N ASN A 150 -4.14 14.95 13.15
CA ASN A 150 -4.01 16.01 12.17
C ASN A 150 -2.76 15.84 11.30
N ALA A 151 -2.51 14.61 10.87
CA ALA A 151 -1.33 14.22 10.12
C ALA A 151 -1.72 13.32 8.95
N ILE A 152 -0.79 13.20 8.00
CA ILE A 152 -0.86 12.21 6.94
C ILE A 152 0.36 11.29 7.10
N THR A 153 0.14 10.12 7.69
CA THR A 153 1.16 9.09 7.84
C THR A 153 1.39 8.38 6.51
N ILE A 154 2.66 8.21 6.15
CA ILE A 154 3.09 7.52 4.94
C ILE A 154 3.72 6.20 5.34
N LEU A 155 3.17 5.12 4.80
CA LEU A 155 3.62 3.75 5.00
C LEU A 155 4.06 3.13 3.67
N THR A 156 4.76 2.01 3.75
CA THR A 156 5.02 1.10 2.62
C THR A 156 4.80 -0.34 3.06
N THR A 157 4.58 -1.26 2.13
CA THR A 157 4.50 -2.70 2.44
C THR A 157 5.89 -3.24 2.79
N ASN A 158 5.98 -4.09 3.81
CA ASN A 158 7.18 -4.87 4.05
C ASN A 158 7.21 -6.07 3.09
N TYR A 159 8.13 -6.06 2.11
CA TYR A 159 8.22 -7.13 1.11
C TYR A 159 8.90 -8.41 1.63
N VAL A 160 9.54 -8.35 2.81
CA VAL A 160 10.16 -9.51 3.46
C VAL A 160 9.19 -10.12 4.47
N ALA A 161 8.55 -9.29 5.30
CA ALA A 161 7.53 -9.71 6.25
C ALA A 161 6.15 -9.23 5.78
N HIS A 162 5.52 -9.98 4.87
CA HIS A 162 4.27 -9.57 4.20
C HIS A 162 3.10 -9.21 5.13
N GLU A 163 3.11 -9.64 6.39
CA GLU A 163 2.09 -9.27 7.39
C GLU A 163 2.33 -7.88 8.03
N GLU A 164 3.40 -7.20 7.67
CA GLU A 164 3.81 -5.92 8.26
C GLU A 164 3.78 -4.78 7.25
N LEU A 165 3.55 -3.58 7.77
CA LEU A 165 3.70 -2.32 7.06
C LEU A 165 4.81 -1.51 7.74
N ILE A 166 5.62 -0.83 6.94
CA ILE A 166 6.76 -0.06 7.40
C ILE A 166 6.37 1.41 7.41
N TYR A 167 6.64 2.08 8.52
CA TYR A 167 6.54 3.53 8.63
C TYR A 167 7.63 4.21 7.79
N VAL A 168 7.23 5.18 6.96
CA VAL A 168 8.17 5.96 6.13
C VAL A 168 8.36 7.35 6.73
N THR A 169 7.28 8.14 6.81
CA THR A 169 7.31 9.52 7.31
C THR A 169 5.89 10.05 7.57
N GLU A 170 5.77 11.29 8.02
CA GLU A 170 4.51 11.97 8.29
C GLU A 170 4.51 13.37 7.64
N LEU A 171 3.35 13.79 7.16
CA LEU A 171 3.12 15.15 6.68
C LEU A 171 2.11 15.85 7.59
N TYR A 172 2.42 17.10 7.95
CA TYR A 172 1.57 17.90 8.81
C TYR A 172 1.01 19.12 8.05
N PRO A 173 -0.30 19.38 8.11
CA PRO A 173 -0.86 20.63 7.59
C PRO A 173 -0.48 21.81 8.51
N PRO A 174 -0.67 23.06 8.05
CA PRO A 174 -0.54 24.23 8.91
C PRO A 174 -1.46 24.12 10.16
N PRO A 175 -1.06 24.66 11.34
CA PRO A 175 -1.82 24.52 12.59
C PRO A 175 -3.26 25.06 12.60
N THR A 176 -3.66 25.79 11.55
CA THR A 176 -5.01 26.37 11.42
C THR A 176 -5.98 25.49 10.63
N ILE A 177 -5.53 24.30 10.23
CA ILE A 177 -6.24 23.38 9.34
C ILE A 177 -6.38 22.05 10.08
N GLN A 178 -7.60 21.50 10.09
CA GLN A 178 -7.90 20.17 10.59
C GLN A 178 -8.27 19.25 9.42
N LEU A 179 -7.58 18.12 9.26
CA LEU A 179 -7.92 17.14 8.23
C LEU A 179 -9.26 16.44 8.55
N THR A 180 -10.04 16.13 7.51
CA THR A 180 -11.36 15.45 7.65
C THR A 180 -11.41 14.04 7.07
N GLY A 181 -10.30 13.56 6.49
CA GLY A 181 -10.17 12.17 6.02
C GLY A 181 -10.43 11.92 4.54
N SER A 182 -11.08 12.84 3.82
CA SER A 182 -11.20 12.71 2.37
C SER A 182 -9.93 13.22 1.70
N PHE A 183 -9.18 12.33 1.06
CA PHE A 183 -8.01 12.75 0.28
C PHE A 183 -7.74 11.77 -0.87
N SER A 184 -6.96 12.23 -1.86
CA SER A 184 -6.61 11.47 -3.05
C SER A 184 -5.26 11.91 -3.58
N THR A 185 -4.53 10.95 -4.14
CA THR A 185 -3.23 11.15 -4.79
C THR A 185 -3.38 11.11 -6.30
N THR A 186 -2.61 11.94 -7.00
CA THR A 186 -2.55 11.97 -8.47
C THR A 186 -1.24 11.34 -8.96
N GLU A 187 -1.22 10.90 -10.22
CA GLU A 187 -0.02 10.33 -10.84
C GLU A 187 1.14 11.33 -10.94
N GLN A 188 0.85 12.64 -10.95
CA GLN A 188 1.84 13.71 -10.98
C GLN A 188 2.43 14.02 -9.59
N GLY A 189 2.05 13.27 -8.55
CA GLY A 189 2.57 13.48 -7.20
C GLY A 189 1.88 14.60 -6.43
N TYR A 190 0.69 15.03 -6.82
CA TYR A 190 -0.15 15.89 -5.97
C TYR A 190 -1.02 15.07 -5.04
N LEU A 191 -1.08 15.49 -3.78
CA LEU A 191 -1.98 15.00 -2.74
C LEU A 191 -3.06 16.06 -2.50
N TRP A 192 -4.31 15.73 -2.82
CA TRP A 192 -5.49 16.56 -2.58
C TRP A 192 -6.18 16.11 -1.30
N PHE A 193 -6.57 17.02 -0.42
CA PHE A 193 -7.22 16.68 0.84
C PHE A 193 -8.29 17.69 1.23
N ALA A 194 -9.37 17.21 1.83
CA ALA A 194 -10.39 18.04 2.45
C ALA A 194 -9.99 18.39 3.88
N TYR A 195 -10.34 19.60 4.30
CA TYR A 195 -10.03 20.09 5.62
C TYR A 195 -11.09 21.04 6.17
N VAL A 196 -11.03 21.29 7.48
CA VAL A 196 -11.83 22.26 8.20
C VAL A 196 -10.92 23.35 8.78
N ARG A 197 -11.25 24.62 8.54
CA ARG A 197 -10.48 25.78 9.05
C ARG A 197 -11.13 26.45 10.26
N ARG A 198 -12.46 26.45 10.29
CA ARG A 198 -13.33 26.96 11.35
C ARG A 198 -14.49 25.99 11.48
N PRO A 199 -15.16 25.90 12.64
CA PRO A 199 -16.41 25.14 12.75
C PRO A 199 -17.33 25.55 11.60
N SER A 200 -17.77 24.59 10.79
CA SER A 200 -18.61 24.72 9.57
C SER A 200 -17.95 25.12 8.24
N THR A 201 -16.69 25.56 8.18
CA THR A 201 -16.04 25.89 6.89
C THR A 201 -15.14 24.76 6.41
N HIS A 202 -15.55 24.10 5.33
CA HIS A 202 -14.75 23.08 4.65
C HIS A 202 -13.95 23.73 3.51
N GLY A 203 -12.74 23.22 3.27
CA GLY A 203 -11.88 23.61 2.17
C GLY A 203 -11.28 22.39 1.49
N LEU A 204 -10.73 22.62 0.30
CA LEU A 204 -9.94 21.65 -0.44
C LEU A 204 -8.51 22.20 -0.55
N GLY A 205 -7.54 21.40 -0.12
CA GLY A 205 -6.12 21.70 -0.21
C GLY A 205 -5.42 20.76 -1.18
N SER A 206 -4.26 21.18 -1.66
CA SER A 206 -3.35 20.34 -2.42
C SER A 206 -1.92 20.61 -2.00
N ILE A 207 -1.11 19.57 -1.90
CA ILE A 207 0.35 19.68 -1.78
C ILE A 207 1.02 18.86 -2.88
N TYR A 208 2.18 19.31 -3.31
CA TYR A 208 3.09 18.49 -4.10
C TYR A 208 3.90 17.62 -3.13
N LEU A 209 3.99 16.32 -3.40
CA LEU A 209 4.69 15.38 -2.55
C LEU A 209 6.21 15.66 -2.56
N PRO A 210 6.94 15.34 -1.48
CA PRO A 210 8.39 15.44 -1.45
C PRO A 210 9.05 14.71 -2.62
N GLU A 211 10.11 15.30 -3.18
CA GLU A 211 10.84 14.75 -4.33
C GLU A 211 11.29 13.29 -4.13
N PRO A 212 11.82 12.86 -2.95
CA PRO A 212 12.15 11.45 -2.72
C PRO A 212 10.96 10.50 -2.90
N ILE A 213 9.73 10.94 -2.59
CA ILE A 213 8.50 10.14 -2.76
C ILE A 213 8.04 10.17 -4.22
N VAL A 214 8.11 11.33 -4.86
CA VAL A 214 7.71 11.51 -6.27
C VAL A 214 8.64 10.75 -7.20
N GLU A 215 9.94 10.78 -6.94
CA GLU A 215 10.96 10.12 -7.74
C GLU A 215 11.12 8.64 -7.39
N SER A 216 10.71 8.23 -6.18
CA SER A 216 10.80 6.83 -5.75
C SER A 216 10.19 5.91 -6.80
N PRO A 217 10.97 4.98 -7.38
CA PRO A 217 10.46 4.13 -8.44
C PRO A 217 9.21 3.38 -7.95
N PRO A 218 8.25 3.06 -8.84
CA PRO A 218 7.17 2.14 -8.48
C PRO A 218 7.80 0.90 -7.83
N ALA A 219 7.21 0.38 -6.75
CA ALA A 219 7.77 -0.81 -6.16
C ALA A 219 7.72 -1.92 -7.19
N SER A 220 8.89 -2.28 -7.65
CA SER A 220 9.12 -3.38 -8.54
C SER A 220 9.94 -4.33 -7.70
N TRP A 221 9.28 -5.30 -7.09
CA TRP A 221 9.97 -6.30 -6.29
C TRP A 221 11.08 -6.96 -7.12
N ILE A 222 10.91 -7.11 -8.44
CA ILE A 222 11.99 -7.65 -9.27
C ILE A 222 13.20 -6.71 -9.35
N GLU A 223 12.99 -5.39 -9.38
CA GLU A 223 14.11 -4.44 -9.32
C GLU A 223 14.74 -4.44 -7.93
N GLU A 224 13.95 -4.48 -6.86
CA GLU A 224 14.48 -4.61 -5.50
C GLU A 224 15.26 -5.93 -5.33
N PHE A 225 14.72 -7.04 -5.82
CA PHE A 225 15.36 -8.34 -5.84
C PHE A 225 16.65 -8.33 -6.68
N ARG A 226 16.68 -7.61 -7.80
CA ARG A 226 17.89 -7.39 -8.61
C ARG A 226 18.96 -6.61 -7.88
N THR A 227 18.57 -5.66 -7.03
CA THR A 227 19.54 -4.91 -6.21
C THR A 227 20.04 -5.70 -5.00
N GLN A 228 19.36 -6.76 -4.60
CA GLN A 228 19.82 -7.61 -3.50
C GLN A 228 20.92 -8.55 -3.98
N CYS A 229 21.99 -8.63 -3.19
CA CYS A 229 23.02 -9.62 -3.43
C CYS A 229 22.47 -11.05 -3.24
N THR A 230 22.96 -12.00 -4.03
CA THR A 230 22.57 -13.40 -3.98
C THR A 230 23.48 -14.18 -3.05
N ASN A 231 22.91 -14.84 -2.05
CA ASN A 231 23.64 -15.74 -1.16
C ASN A 231 23.50 -17.19 -1.67
N ALA A 232 24.53 -17.69 -2.35
CA ALA A 232 24.54 -19.03 -2.94
C ALA A 232 24.27 -20.14 -1.92
N THR A 233 24.74 -19.96 -0.67
CA THR A 233 24.49 -20.91 0.42
C THR A 233 23.00 -20.98 0.71
N ILE A 234 22.29 -19.85 0.78
CA ILE A 234 20.85 -19.83 1.04
C ILE A 234 20.08 -20.62 -0.01
N TYR A 235 20.38 -20.40 -1.29
CA TYR A 235 19.73 -21.12 -2.38
C TYR A 235 19.99 -22.63 -2.32
N ASN A 236 21.25 -23.03 -2.12
CA ASN A 236 21.63 -24.44 -2.12
C ASN A 236 21.22 -25.20 -0.85
N THR A 237 21.17 -24.56 0.33
CA THR A 237 20.93 -25.26 1.59
C THR A 237 19.54 -25.05 2.17
N PHE A 238 18.90 -23.90 1.94
CA PHE A 238 17.58 -23.59 2.50
C PHE A 238 16.49 -23.70 1.46
N ILE A 239 16.63 -23.00 0.33
CA ILE A 239 15.61 -23.00 -0.72
C ILE A 239 15.47 -24.40 -1.32
N MET A 240 16.57 -25.02 -1.75
CA MET A 240 16.56 -26.37 -2.35
C MET A 240 16.18 -27.50 -1.38
N ALA A 241 16.38 -27.33 -0.07
CA ALA A 241 16.11 -28.37 0.92
C ALA A 241 14.62 -28.53 1.26
N ASN A 242 13.79 -27.53 0.94
CA ASN A 242 12.37 -27.54 1.21
C ASN A 242 11.60 -27.30 -0.10
N SER A 243 10.98 -28.36 -0.64
CA SER A 243 10.27 -28.31 -1.92
C SER A 243 9.18 -27.24 -1.98
N THR A 244 8.47 -27.01 -0.87
CA THR A 244 7.41 -26.00 -0.80
C THR A 244 8.01 -24.60 -0.89
N LEU A 245 9.08 -24.35 -0.11
CA LEU A 245 9.80 -23.07 -0.14
C LEU A 245 10.45 -22.82 -1.50
N TYR A 246 11.02 -23.86 -2.12
CA TYR A 246 11.54 -23.81 -3.49
C TYR A 246 10.46 -23.37 -4.47
N ASP A 247 9.31 -24.05 -4.47
CA ASP A 247 8.21 -23.74 -5.39
C ASP A 247 7.68 -22.33 -5.16
N GLU A 248 7.42 -21.95 -3.90
CA GLU A 248 6.96 -20.61 -3.57
C GLU A 248 7.97 -19.55 -4.03
N HIS A 249 9.26 -19.71 -3.69
CA HIS A 249 10.31 -18.76 -4.02
C HIS A 249 10.54 -18.64 -5.53
N VAL A 250 10.83 -19.76 -6.21
CA VAL A 250 11.17 -19.78 -7.63
C VAL A 250 10.00 -19.26 -8.47
N LEU A 251 8.78 -19.74 -8.20
CA LEU A 251 7.62 -19.24 -8.90
C LEU A 251 7.46 -17.75 -8.62
N TYR A 252 7.51 -17.32 -7.36
CA TYR A 252 7.41 -15.92 -7.00
C TYR A 252 8.41 -15.00 -7.72
N VAL A 253 9.64 -15.46 -7.97
CA VAL A 253 10.62 -14.66 -8.69
C VAL A 253 10.36 -14.66 -10.20
N LEU A 254 10.10 -15.83 -10.80
CA LEU A 254 9.71 -15.93 -12.22
C LEU A 254 8.49 -15.06 -12.51
N ASN A 255 7.63 -14.94 -11.51
CA ASN A 255 6.45 -14.13 -11.57
C ASN A 255 6.75 -12.66 -11.77
N ALA A 256 7.54 -12.13 -10.84
CA ALA A 256 7.89 -10.72 -10.85
C ALA A 256 8.77 -10.36 -12.05
N ALA A 257 9.61 -11.29 -12.52
CA ALA A 257 10.37 -11.17 -13.76
C ALA A 257 9.51 -11.30 -15.03
N ARG A 258 8.20 -11.55 -14.89
CA ARG A 258 7.25 -11.76 -16.01
C ARG A 258 7.66 -12.91 -16.94
N ILE A 259 8.32 -13.92 -16.40
CA ILE A 259 8.73 -15.12 -17.13
C ILE A 259 7.53 -16.08 -17.21
N ASN A 260 7.23 -16.58 -18.40
CA ASN A 260 6.16 -17.55 -18.58
C ASN A 260 6.61 -18.92 -18.04
N TRP A 261 6.16 -19.34 -16.86
CA TRP A 261 6.43 -20.69 -16.35
C TRP A 261 5.18 -21.59 -16.35
N ARG A 262 4.02 -21.03 -16.73
CA ARG A 262 2.71 -21.70 -16.61
C ARG A 262 2.24 -22.35 -17.91
N PHE A 263 2.58 -21.77 -19.07
CA PHE A 263 2.04 -22.19 -20.36
C PHE A 263 3.15 -22.76 -21.27
N PRO A 264 3.39 -24.09 -21.26
CA PRO A 264 4.50 -24.73 -21.97
C PRO A 264 4.48 -24.55 -23.49
N TYR A 265 3.31 -24.27 -24.05
CA TYR A 265 3.10 -24.06 -25.49
C TYR A 265 3.25 -22.60 -25.93
N ARG A 266 3.50 -21.66 -25.01
CA ARG A 266 3.73 -20.25 -25.35
C ARG A 266 5.24 -19.93 -25.37
N PRO A 267 5.69 -19.01 -26.24
CA PRO A 267 7.09 -18.56 -26.26
C PRO A 267 7.55 -18.05 -24.89
N GLY A 268 8.86 -18.18 -24.63
CA GLY A 268 9.46 -17.77 -23.36
C GLY A 268 9.08 -18.68 -22.18
N PHE A 269 8.61 -19.90 -22.45
CA PHE A 269 8.34 -20.86 -21.39
C PHE A 269 9.63 -21.29 -20.68
N LEU A 270 9.66 -21.15 -19.36
CA LEU A 270 10.73 -21.65 -18.50
C LEU A 270 10.12 -22.48 -17.37
N SER A 271 10.38 -23.80 -17.36
CA SER A 271 9.91 -24.64 -16.26
C SER A 271 10.61 -24.24 -14.96
N LYS A 272 9.88 -24.15 -13.85
CA LYS A 272 10.47 -23.93 -12.51
C LYS A 272 11.55 -24.96 -12.20
N ASP A 273 11.35 -26.20 -12.65
CA ASP A 273 12.25 -27.32 -12.36
C ASP A 273 13.61 -27.18 -13.08
N SER A 274 13.74 -26.25 -14.04
CA SER A 274 14.98 -26.00 -14.77
C SER A 274 16.12 -25.54 -13.86
N PHE A 275 15.81 -24.90 -12.72
CA PHE A 275 16.82 -24.45 -11.77
C PHE A 275 17.28 -25.54 -10.79
N ASN A 276 16.67 -26.73 -10.81
CA ASN A 276 16.98 -27.87 -9.92
C ASN A 276 17.21 -29.15 -10.73
N LEU A 277 17.83 -29.02 -11.92
CA LEU A 277 18.24 -30.19 -12.70
C LEU A 277 19.52 -30.84 -12.15
N THR A 278 20.29 -30.09 -11.36
CA THR A 278 21.47 -30.59 -10.66
C THR A 278 21.19 -30.70 -9.17
N VAL A 279 22.09 -31.36 -8.41
CA VAL A 279 22.01 -31.41 -6.94
C VAL A 279 22.12 -30.01 -6.29
N MET A 280 22.46 -28.98 -7.08
CA MET A 280 22.55 -27.59 -6.68
C MET A 280 21.58 -26.71 -7.48
N PHE A 281 21.24 -25.56 -6.92
CA PHE A 281 20.46 -24.54 -7.60
C PHE A 281 21.29 -23.95 -8.75
N ASP A 282 20.73 -23.92 -9.96
CA ASP A 282 21.40 -23.36 -11.14
C ASP A 282 21.37 -21.82 -11.12
N LEU A 283 22.31 -21.24 -10.36
CA LEU A 283 22.47 -19.79 -10.23
C LEU A 283 22.96 -19.13 -11.52
N VAL A 284 23.53 -19.88 -12.47
CA VAL A 284 23.95 -19.35 -13.77
C VAL A 284 22.70 -19.10 -14.62
N LEU A 285 21.85 -20.12 -14.77
CA LEU A 285 20.57 -19.97 -15.46
C LEU A 285 19.69 -18.92 -14.78
N TRP A 286 19.70 -18.87 -13.44
CA TRP A 286 19.00 -17.85 -12.67
C TRP A 286 19.46 -16.45 -13.01
N ASN A 287 20.78 -16.21 -13.03
CA ASN A 287 21.33 -14.91 -13.37
C ASN A 287 20.94 -14.49 -14.79
N GLU A 288 21.10 -15.38 -15.76
CA GLU A 288 20.83 -15.10 -17.17
C GLU A 288 19.34 -14.81 -17.43
N THR A 289 18.44 -15.54 -16.76
CA THR A 289 16.99 -15.46 -17.04
C THR A 289 16.26 -14.43 -16.18
N VAL A 290 16.50 -14.42 -14.87
CA VAL A 290 15.76 -13.61 -13.90
C VAL A 290 16.43 -12.24 -13.70
N LEU A 291 17.74 -12.27 -13.50
CA LEU A 291 18.53 -11.10 -13.11
C LEU A 291 19.16 -10.40 -14.31
N GLU A 292 18.90 -10.86 -15.54
CA GLU A 292 19.40 -10.29 -16.79
C GLU A 292 20.93 -10.09 -16.79
N GLY A 293 21.65 -11.00 -16.13
CA GLY A 293 23.12 -10.95 -15.99
C GLY A 293 23.64 -10.00 -14.90
N GLN A 294 22.77 -9.36 -14.12
CA GLN A 294 23.13 -8.37 -13.09
C GLN A 294 23.31 -8.97 -11.68
N MET A 295 23.37 -10.30 -11.55
CA MET A 295 23.53 -10.93 -10.23
C MET A 295 24.87 -10.57 -9.58
N GLU A 296 24.79 -9.98 -8.39
CA GLU A 296 25.94 -9.80 -7.49
C GLU A 296 25.87 -10.82 -6.36
N TYR A 297 27.00 -11.41 -5.97
CA TYR A 297 27.04 -12.32 -4.81
C TYR A 297 27.24 -11.52 -3.52
N CYS A 298 26.58 -11.95 -2.43
CA CYS A 298 26.79 -11.30 -1.14
C CYS A 298 28.24 -11.47 -0.69
N LEU A 299 28.92 -10.34 -0.46
CA LEU A 299 30.20 -10.35 0.23
C LEU A 299 29.98 -10.86 1.66
N PRO A 300 30.89 -11.69 2.21
CA PRO A 300 30.83 -12.04 3.62
C PRO A 300 30.82 -10.73 4.44
N PRO A 301 30.04 -10.66 5.53
CA PRO A 301 30.03 -9.47 6.36
C PRO A 301 31.48 -9.14 6.75
N PRO A 302 31.91 -7.86 6.65
CA PRO A 302 33.26 -7.51 7.04
C PRO A 302 33.50 -7.99 8.48
N PRO A 303 34.70 -8.47 8.80
CA PRO A 303 35.02 -8.91 10.15
C PRO A 303 34.61 -7.81 11.12
N ALA A 304 33.88 -8.17 12.18
CA ALA A 304 33.33 -7.22 13.13
C ALA A 304 34.44 -6.27 13.61
N THR A 305 34.43 -5.04 13.10
CA THR A 305 35.32 -4.01 13.60
C THR A 305 34.86 -3.70 15.01
N THR A 306 35.78 -3.72 15.97
CA THR A 306 35.54 -3.25 17.33
C THR A 306 34.77 -1.92 17.25
N PRO A 307 33.66 -1.75 17.98
CA PRO A 307 32.85 -0.55 17.87
C PRO A 307 33.77 0.67 18.08
N PRO A 308 33.81 1.64 17.16
CA PRO A 308 34.41 2.92 17.50
C PRO A 308 33.62 3.42 18.71
N MET A 309 34.30 3.55 19.85
CA MET A 309 33.72 4.24 20.99
C MET A 309 33.18 5.57 20.50
N LEU A 310 31.91 5.80 20.81
CA LEU A 310 31.16 7.02 20.57
C LEU A 310 31.95 8.23 21.12
N SER A 311 32.73 8.90 20.28
CA SER A 311 33.05 10.31 20.47
C SER A 311 32.20 11.09 19.47
N ALA A 312 31.12 11.67 19.97
CA ALA A 312 30.37 12.69 19.24
C ALA A 312 31.28 13.89 19.01
N ASN A 313 31.36 14.36 17.77
CA ASN A 313 31.84 15.70 17.45
C ASN A 313 30.66 16.70 17.58
N GLU A 314 30.98 17.99 17.62
CA GLU A 314 30.07 19.08 18.01
C GLU A 314 28.84 19.26 17.09
N ASP A 315 28.74 18.52 15.97
CA ASP A 315 27.69 18.69 14.94
C ASP A 315 26.72 17.48 14.82
N GLY A 316 26.65 16.61 15.83
CA GLY A 316 25.82 15.40 15.80
C GLY A 316 24.30 15.62 15.97
N TRP A 317 23.57 15.68 14.86
CA TRP A 317 22.13 15.40 14.65
C TRP A 317 21.10 15.97 15.65
N ASN A 318 20.30 16.87 15.10
CA ASN A 318 19.24 17.64 15.75
C ASN A 318 18.08 16.75 16.24
N THR A 319 17.74 16.86 17.52
CA THR A 319 16.55 16.30 18.15
C THR A 319 15.31 17.14 17.81
N PRO A 320 14.10 16.55 17.90
CA PRO A 320 12.85 17.29 17.67
C PRO A 320 12.69 18.36 18.74
N GLY A 321 12.92 19.63 18.38
CA GLY A 321 12.78 20.76 19.32
C GLY A 321 13.62 22.02 19.06
N GLY A 322 14.39 22.12 17.96
CA GLY A 322 15.24 23.29 17.75
C GLY A 322 15.61 23.58 16.30
N GLY A 323 14.76 24.32 15.60
CA GLY A 323 15.07 24.87 14.28
C GLY A 323 13.97 25.82 13.86
N SER A 324 14.24 27.13 13.88
CA SER A 324 13.32 28.16 13.41
C SER A 324 12.84 27.85 11.99
N ILE A 325 11.52 27.74 11.85
CA ILE A 325 10.85 27.72 10.55
C ILE A 325 11.22 29.03 9.85
N LEU A 326 12.05 28.94 8.81
CA LEU A 326 12.18 29.98 7.80
C LEU A 326 10.86 30.03 7.04
N LEU A 327 9.95 30.89 7.50
CA LEU A 327 8.81 31.36 6.71
C LEU A 327 9.38 32.21 5.57
N THR A 328 9.72 31.57 4.44
CA THR A 328 9.83 32.28 3.18
C THR A 328 8.42 32.70 2.78
N GLY A 329 8.18 34.01 2.88
CA GLY A 329 6.90 34.63 2.57
C GLY A 329 6.46 34.29 1.15
N GLY A 330 5.42 33.46 1.05
CA GLY A 330 4.61 33.35 -0.15
C GLY A 330 3.95 34.70 -0.41
N SER A 331 4.23 35.24 -1.59
CA SER A 331 3.70 36.48 -2.14
C SER A 331 2.19 36.63 -1.89
N ALA A 332 1.82 37.77 -1.31
CA ALA A 332 0.45 38.25 -1.32
C ALA A 332 0.04 38.58 -2.76
N PRO A 333 -1.07 38.06 -3.29
CA PRO A 333 -1.74 38.74 -4.38
C PRO A 333 -2.48 39.94 -3.80
N GLN A 334 -1.92 41.13 -4.04
CA GLN A 334 -2.69 42.36 -4.09
C GLN A 334 -3.73 42.23 -5.21
N ALA A 335 -5.01 42.35 -4.85
CA ALA A 335 -6.01 42.88 -5.76
C ALA A 335 -7.15 43.51 -4.95
N ILE A 336 -6.93 44.78 -4.62
CA ILE A 336 -7.98 45.76 -4.37
C ILE A 336 -8.73 45.92 -5.69
N GLY A 337 -10.05 45.72 -5.72
CA GLY A 337 -10.77 45.73 -6.99
C GLY A 337 -12.29 45.67 -6.94
N TRP A 338 -12.91 46.72 -6.40
CA TRP A 338 -14.26 47.21 -6.73
C TRP A 338 -15.48 46.28 -6.55
N THR A 339 -16.23 46.61 -5.49
CA THR A 339 -17.69 46.55 -5.40
C THR A 339 -18.41 46.78 -6.73
N VAL A 340 -19.18 45.79 -7.18
CA VAL A 340 -20.36 46.01 -8.02
C VAL A 340 -21.57 45.46 -7.30
N VAL A 341 -22.41 46.39 -6.87
CA VAL A 341 -23.79 46.21 -6.45
C VAL A 341 -24.62 45.86 -7.69
N THR A 342 -25.36 44.76 -7.65
CA THR A 342 -26.51 44.50 -8.55
C THR A 342 -27.51 43.69 -7.72
N ILE A 343 -28.47 44.36 -7.05
CA ILE A 343 -29.84 44.65 -7.49
C ILE A 343 -30.65 43.40 -7.89
N LEU A 344 -31.72 43.23 -7.12
CA LEU A 344 -32.90 42.37 -7.26
C LEU A 344 -33.53 42.33 -8.66
N ILE A 345 -34.39 41.30 -8.83
CA ILE A 345 -35.47 41.04 -9.81
C ILE A 345 -35.17 39.74 -10.60
N GLY A 346 -36.00 38.70 -10.61
CA GLY A 346 -37.34 38.54 -10.05
C GLY A 346 -37.86 37.12 -10.16
N LEU A 347 -39.03 36.91 -9.53
CA LEU A 347 -39.95 35.80 -9.77
C LEU A 347 -40.26 35.65 -11.26
N MET A 348 -40.25 34.42 -11.77
CA MET A 348 -41.27 33.98 -12.72
C MET A 348 -41.70 32.55 -12.44
N LEU A 349 -43.01 32.43 -12.26
CA LEU A 349 -43.84 31.24 -12.29
C LEU A 349 -43.68 30.51 -13.63
N LEU A 350 -43.69 29.18 -13.60
CA LEU A 350 -44.08 28.35 -14.74
C LEU A 350 -45.10 27.31 -14.23
N GLU A 351 -46.37 27.66 -14.41
CA GLU A 351 -47.49 26.71 -14.52
C GLU A 351 -47.92 26.64 -16.00
N ASN A 352 -48.35 25.44 -16.41
CA ASN A 352 -49.08 25.05 -17.62
C ASN A 352 -48.28 24.86 -18.92
N VAL A 353 -47.94 23.59 -19.21
CA VAL A 353 -48.66 22.75 -20.20
C VAL A 353 -48.79 21.34 -19.63
#